data_AF-A0A1A2CJC6-F1
#
_entry.id   AF-A0A1A2CJC6-F1
#
_cell.length_a   1.000
_cell.length_b   1.000
_cell.length_c   1.000
_cell.angle_alpha   90.00
_cell.angle_beta   90.00
_cell.angle_gamma   90.00
#
_symmetry.space_group_name_H-M   'P 1'
#
loop_
_entity.id
_entity.type
_entity.pdbx_description
1 polymer ?
#
loop_
_entity_poly.entity_id
_entity_poly.type
_entity_poly.pdbx_seq_one_letter_code
_entity_poly.pdbx_strand_id
1 'polypeptide(L)' 'MTKTNCCGAEFSGLKTAHCSACHATFSTVSAFDKHRAGSHSADTRHCLPPAAVGLVDANRTYPCWADPAKTRQEIAA' A
#
# COMPACT_ATOMS: atom_id res chain seq x y z
N MET A 1 -9.82 -14.16 3.58
CA MET A 1 -9.68 -12.77 3.09
C MET A 1 -9.76 -11.88 4.31
N THR A 2 -8.83 -10.95 4.51
CA THR A 2 -8.82 -10.07 5.68
C THR A 2 -9.62 -8.82 5.37
N LYS A 3 -10.64 -8.54 6.17
CA LYS A 3 -11.47 -7.34 6.05
C LYS A 3 -10.95 -6.24 6.96
N THR A 4 -10.90 -5.03 6.44
CA THR A 4 -10.52 -3.84 7.21
C THR A 4 -11.66 -3.37 8.09
N ASN A 5 -11.32 -2.97 9.31
CA ASN A 5 -12.27 -2.49 10.32
C ASN A 5 -12.81 -1.08 10.06
N CYS A 6 -12.16 -0.30 9.19
CA CYS A 6 -12.52 1.10 8.95
C CYS A 6 -13.35 1.33 7.67
N CYS A 7 -13.17 0.54 6.61
CA CYS A 7 -13.86 0.77 5.33
C CYS A 7 -14.37 -0.50 4.65
N GLY A 8 -14.21 -1.68 5.28
CA GLY A 8 -14.70 -2.94 4.74
C GLY A 8 -13.96 -3.43 3.49
N ALA A 9 -12.85 -2.79 3.10
CA ALA A 9 -11.99 -3.28 2.04
C ALA A 9 -11.40 -4.64 2.43
N GLU A 10 -11.40 -5.55 1.47
CA GLU A 10 -10.91 -6.91 1.63
C GLU A 10 -9.61 -7.08 0.86
N PHE A 11 -8.62 -7.69 1.52
CA PHE A 11 -7.37 -8.03 0.88
C PHE A 11 -6.88 -9.39 1.31
N SER A 12 -5.95 -9.94 0.53
CA SER A 12 -5.39 -11.26 0.73
C SER A 12 -3.86 -11.19 0.78
N GLY A 13 -3.27 -11.89 1.74
CA GLY A 13 -1.82 -11.98 1.90
C GLY A 13 -1.34 -11.56 3.28
N LEU A 14 -0.44 -12.38 3.86
CA LEU A 14 0.10 -12.19 5.21
C LEU A 14 0.90 -10.89 5.38
N LYS A 15 1.41 -10.33 4.28
CA LYS A 15 2.23 -9.12 4.27
C LYS A 15 1.48 -7.87 3.81
N THR A 16 0.22 -8.02 3.40
CA THR A 16 -0.58 -6.93 2.86
C THR A 16 -1.06 -6.03 4.00
N ALA A 17 -0.90 -4.72 3.81
CA ALA A 17 -1.18 -3.69 4.79
C ALA A 17 -2.18 -2.68 4.23
N HIS A 18 -3.02 -2.11 5.10
CA HIS A 18 -4.02 -1.11 4.72
C HIS A 18 -3.87 0.14 5.56
N CYS A 19 -3.94 1.30 4.91
CA CYS A 19 -3.93 2.58 5.60
C CYS A 19 -5.33 2.97 6.04
N SER A 20 -5.57 3.09 7.34
CA SER A 20 -6.86 3.56 7.87
C SER A 20 -7.13 5.05 7.62
N ALA A 21 -6.13 5.83 7.20
CA ALA A 21 -6.27 7.27 6.95
C ALA A 21 -6.66 7.59 5.49
N CYS A 22 -6.03 6.93 4.52
CA CYS A 22 -6.30 7.15 3.09
C CYS A 22 -7.01 5.97 2.39
N HIS A 23 -7.26 4.89 3.12
CA HIS A 23 -7.91 3.66 2.64
C HIS A 23 -7.20 2.94 1.48
N ALA A 24 -5.95 3.29 1.18
CA ALA A 24 -5.14 2.56 0.22
C ALA A 24 -4.63 1.23 0.81
N THR A 25 -4.60 0.20 -0.03
CA THR A 25 -4.07 -1.12 0.30
C THR A 25 -2.71 -1.31 -0.37
N PHE A 26 -1.78 -1.91 0.35
CA PHE A 26 -0.37 -2.07 -0.04
C PHE A 26 0.02 -3.53 0.05
N SER A 27 0.70 -4.05 -0.96
CA SER A 27 1.07 -5.45 -1.07
C SER A 27 2.02 -5.93 0.04
N THR A 28 2.80 -5.01 0.60
CA THR A 28 3.80 -5.23 1.66
C THR A 28 3.83 -4.09 2.67
N VAL A 29 4.30 -4.37 3.89
CA VAL A 29 4.56 -3.35 4.93
C VAL A 29 5.56 -2.30 4.45
N SER A 30 6.60 -2.70 3.71
CA SER A 30 7.59 -1.75 3.17
C SER A 30 6.98 -0.74 2.19
N ALA A 31 6.05 -1.17 1.33
CA ALA A 31 5.32 -0.25 0.46
C ALA A 31 4.41 0.70 1.27
N PHE A 32 3.75 0.18 2.31
CA PHE A 32 2.95 0.99 3.21
C PHE A 32 3.78 2.05 3.97
N ASP A 33 4.99 1.69 4.41
CA ASP A 33 5.89 2.63 5.08
C ASP A 33 6.39 3.71 4.13
N LYS A 34 6.72 3.39 2.88
CA LYS A 34 7.06 4.39 1.86
C LYS A 34 5.94 5.42 1.64
N HIS A 35 4.69 4.99 1.73
CA HIS A 35 3.54 5.87 1.57
C HIS A 35 3.38 6.85 2.76
N ARG A 36 3.96 6.59 3.94
CA ARG A 36 3.84 7.49 5.10
C ARG A 36 5.09 8.32 5.24
N ALA A 37 4.90 9.61 5.49
CA ALA A 37 5.97 10.53 5.82
C ALA A 37 5.67 11.27 7.13
N GLY A 38 6.64 12.06 7.59
CA GLY A 38 6.58 12.80 8.84
C GLY A 38 7.06 12.00 10.07
N SER A 39 7.13 12.68 11.20
CA SER A 39 7.68 12.15 12.45
C SER A 39 6.57 11.61 13.35
N HIS A 40 6.80 10.43 13.94
CA HIS A 40 5.94 9.89 14.99
C HIS A 40 5.96 10.74 16.27
N SER A 41 7.13 11.29 16.64
CA SER A 41 7.31 12.04 17.89
C SER A 41 6.76 13.46 17.82
N ALA A 42 6.60 14.01 16.61
CA ALA A 42 6.09 15.37 16.40
C ALA A 42 4.64 15.39 15.88
N ASP A 43 3.98 14.23 15.80
CA ASP A 43 2.61 14.06 15.29
C ASP A 43 2.37 14.67 13.88
N THR A 44 3.42 14.77 13.05
CA THR A 44 3.32 15.36 11.69
C THR A 44 3.07 14.30 10.61
N ARG A 45 2.50 13.16 11.01
CA ARG A 45 2.35 11.97 10.17
C ARG A 45 1.30 12.22 9.10
N HIS A 46 1.68 12.03 7.84
CA HIS A 46 0.79 12.23 6.71
C HIS A 46 1.00 11.17 5.63
N CYS A 47 -0.04 10.97 4.82
CA CYS A 47 -0.01 10.06 3.69
C CYS A 47 0.53 10.79 2.46
N LEU A 48 1.43 10.14 1.74
CA LEU A 48 1.86 10.54 0.41
C LEU A 48 1.08 9.72 -0.63
N PRO A 49 0.75 10.32 -1.80
CA PRO A 49 0.19 9.57 -2.91
C PRO A 49 1.10 8.39 -3.28
N PRO A 50 0.58 7.15 -3.39
CA PRO A 50 1.42 5.97 -3.67
C PRO A 50 2.27 6.12 -4.93
N ALA A 51 1.71 6.68 -6.00
CA ALA A 51 2.43 6.96 -7.24
C ALA A 51 3.59 7.97 -7.04
N ALA A 52 3.44 8.95 -6.15
CA ALA A 52 4.48 9.95 -5.87
C ALA A 52 5.69 9.35 -5.13
N VAL A 53 5.53 8.22 -4.46
CA VAL A 53 6.61 7.48 -3.78
C VAL A 53 7.10 6.27 -4.60
N GLY A 54 6.77 6.25 -5.90
CA GLY A 54 7.24 5.24 -6.85
C GLY A 54 6.56 3.87 -6.71
N LEU A 55 5.40 3.80 -6.05
CA LEU A 55 4.60 2.58 -6.02
C LEU A 55 3.73 2.49 -7.28
N VAL A 56 3.56 1.25 -7.75
CA VAL A 56 2.77 0.92 -8.93
C VAL A 56 1.59 0.04 -8.54
N ASP A 57 0.61 -0.08 -9.44
CA ASP A 57 -0.46 -1.04 -9.25
C ASP A 57 0.11 -2.47 -9.30
N ALA A 58 -0.26 -3.28 -8.31
CA ALA A 58 0.21 -4.65 -8.15
C ALA A 58 -0.52 -5.65 -9.08
N ASN A 59 -1.46 -5.16 -9.89
CA ASN A 59 -2.32 -5.93 -10.78
C ASN A 59 -3.00 -7.12 -10.08
N ARG A 60 -3.56 -6.87 -8.89
CA ARG A 60 -4.36 -7.86 -8.14
C ARG A 60 -5.83 -7.71 -8.50
N THR A 61 -6.64 -8.70 -8.11
CA THR A 61 -8.11 -8.65 -8.24
C THR A 61 -8.76 -7.47 -7.49
N TYR A 62 -8.01 -6.79 -6.63
CA TYR A 62 -8.42 -5.60 -5.90
C TYR A 62 -7.32 -4.51 -5.97
N PRO A 63 -7.67 -3.23 -5.82
CA PRO A 63 -6.71 -2.14 -5.83
C PRO A 63 -5.62 -2.35 -4.78
N CYS A 64 -4.36 -2.46 -5.22
CA CYS A 64 -3.24 -2.77 -4.35
C CYS A 64 -1.96 -2.15 -4.88
N TRP A 65 -1.30 -1.33 -4.07
CA TRP A 65 -0.05 -0.67 -4.43
C TRP A 65 1.15 -1.52 -4.04
N ALA A 66 2.13 -1.62 -4.91
CA ALA A 66 3.32 -2.42 -4.68
C ALA A 66 4.58 -1.70 -5.14
N ASP A 67 5.70 -2.14 -4.58
CA ASP A 67 7.01 -1.74 -5.07
C ASP A 67 7.25 -2.39 -6.43
N PRO A 68 7.67 -1.63 -7.47
CA PRO A 68 7.92 -2.20 -8.79
C PRO A 68 8.98 -3.30 -8.78
N ALA A 69 9.98 -3.23 -7.89
CA ALA A 69 11.02 -4.25 -7.76
C ALA A 69 10.51 -5.56 -7.11
N LYS A 70 9.36 -5.51 -6.43
CA LYS A 70 8.72 -6.67 -5.77
C LYS A 70 7.51 -7.19 -6.52
N THR A 71 6.99 -6.40 -7.45
CA THR A 71 5.89 -6.83 -8.32
C THR A 71 6.49 -7.73 -9.38
N ARG A 72 5.92 -8.92 -9.55
CA ARG A 72 6.22 -9.78 -10.70
C ARG A 72 5.58 -9.12 -11.93
N GLN A 73 6.16 -8.03 -12.41
CA GLN A 73 5.78 -7.48 -13.70
C GLN A 73 6.45 -8.36 -14.74
N GLU A 74 5.64 -9.23 -15.35
CA GLU A 74 5.97 -9.80 -16.65
C GLU A 74 6.21 -8.61 -17.58
N ILE A 75 7.47 -8.41 -17.93
CA ILE A 75 7.92 -7.48 -18.96
C ILE A 75 7.10 -7.82 -20.20
N ALA A 76 6.13 -6.98 -20.54
CA ALA A 76 5.51 -7.03 -21.85
C ALA A 76 6.60 -6.64 -22.86
N ALA A 77 7.00 -7.62 -23.66
CA ALA A 77 7.94 -7.52 -24.76
C ALA A 77 7.41 -6.64 -25.90
#